data_AF-A0AAD5XV17-F1
#
_entry.id   AF-A0AAD5XV17-F1
#
_cell.length_a   1.000
_cell.length_b   1.000
_cell.length_c   1.000
_cell.angle_alpha   90.00
_cell.angle_beta   90.00
_cell.angle_gamma   90.00
#
_symmetry.space_group_name_H-M   'P 1'
#
loop_
_entity.id
_entity.type
_entity.pdbx_description
1 polymer ?
#
loop_
_entity_poly.entity_id
_entity_poly.type
_entity_poly.pdbx_seq_one_letter_code
_entity_poly.pdbx_strand_id
1 'polypeptide(L)'
;MSYDSYSFMGGESIKESFSANAVEDETTELELAVNVLGIALKAAAEADGRGKYALVAVIFAHLHSRLLSDNNDIHAVARNFSSESRASIIRTYYLAHTALKRHDLLPPAPIESSALFAAAKSGRANLLAVFGGQGNVEEYFDELVVLFNTYEAHARNFITQGALTLAHHSSSSEAQANYSSKIDVLGWLANAGSRPSTEHLLATHLSLPLIGLTQLTNYYITFKILEKTPGELRDMLAGELG
;
A
#
# COMPACT_ATOMS: atom_id res chain seq x y z
N MET A 1 -32.45 35.61 1.37
CA MET A 1 -32.29 34.24 0.86
C MET A 1 -31.52 34.31 -0.45
N SER A 2 -30.24 33.98 -0.42
CA SER A 2 -29.45 33.73 -1.62
C SER A 2 -28.36 32.75 -1.22
N TYR A 3 -28.45 31.53 -1.71
CA TYR A 3 -27.51 30.44 -1.46
C TYR A 3 -26.92 30.01 -2.82
N ASP A 4 -25.63 29.71 -2.77
CA ASP A 4 -24.86 28.85 -3.67
C ASP A 4 -24.52 29.31 -5.09
N SER A 5 -23.31 29.86 -5.22
CA SER A 5 -22.54 29.89 -6.48
C SER A 5 -21.07 29.44 -6.34
N TYR A 6 -20.65 28.91 -5.18
CA TYR A 6 -19.22 28.61 -4.92
C TYR A 6 -18.79 27.14 -5.10
N SER A 7 -19.70 26.21 -5.38
CA SER A 7 -19.35 24.77 -5.46
C SER A 7 -18.95 24.27 -6.85
N PHE A 8 -19.05 25.08 -7.92
CA PHE A 8 -18.90 24.60 -9.30
C PHE A 8 -17.51 24.82 -9.91
N MET A 9 -16.75 25.84 -9.46
CA MET A 9 -15.47 26.19 -10.08
C MET A 9 -14.35 25.16 -9.87
N GLY A 10 -14.43 24.34 -8.82
CA GLY A 10 -13.43 23.30 -8.57
C GLY A 10 -13.48 22.13 -9.58
N GLY A 11 -14.66 21.84 -10.14
CA GLY A 11 -14.85 20.72 -11.07
C GLY A 11 -14.39 21.01 -12.50
N GLU A 12 -14.47 22.26 -12.95
CA GLU A 12 -14.10 22.64 -14.31
C GLU A 12 -12.58 22.66 -14.53
N SER A 13 -11.82 23.14 -13.55
CA SER A 13 -10.35 23.13 -13.62
C SER A 13 -9.78 21.70 -13.72
N ILE A 14 -10.47 20.72 -13.14
CA ILE A 14 -10.09 19.31 -13.23
C ILE A 14 -10.39 18.76 -14.63
N LYS A 15 -11.55 19.10 -15.22
CA LYS A 15 -11.90 18.70 -16.60
C LYS A 15 -10.88 19.16 -17.64
N GLU A 16 -10.32 20.36 -17.48
CA GLU A 16 -9.30 20.86 -18.41
C GLU A 16 -8.00 20.06 -18.34
N SER A 17 -7.57 19.64 -17.13
CA SER A 17 -6.43 18.73 -16.99
C SER A 17 -6.67 17.30 -17.53
N PHE A 18 -7.92 16.88 -17.68
CA PHE A 18 -8.28 15.59 -18.29
C PHE A 18 -8.10 15.57 -19.81
N SER A 19 -8.18 16.71 -20.50
CA SER A 19 -8.18 16.76 -21.96
C SER A 19 -6.79 16.59 -22.60
N ALA A 20 -5.70 16.63 -21.82
CA ALA A 20 -4.34 16.71 -22.36
C ALA A 20 -3.59 15.38 -22.45
N ASN A 21 -4.08 14.30 -21.82
CA ASN A 21 -3.41 13.00 -21.83
C ASN A 21 -4.31 11.96 -22.51
N ALA A 22 -3.75 11.35 -23.56
CA ALA A 22 -4.37 10.40 -24.48
C ALA A 22 -5.31 9.38 -23.80
N VAL A 23 -6.53 9.28 -24.33
CA VAL A 23 -7.44 8.16 -24.07
C VAL A 23 -6.91 6.98 -24.89
N GLU A 24 -6.13 6.11 -24.25
CA GLU A 24 -5.88 4.75 -24.73
C GLU A 24 -7.17 3.90 -24.58
N ASP A 25 -7.32 2.91 -25.46
CA ASP A 25 -8.46 1.99 -25.56
C ASP A 25 -8.93 1.45 -24.18
N GLU A 26 -10.23 1.59 -23.92
CA GLU A 26 -11.01 1.04 -22.79
C GLU A 26 -10.47 1.29 -21.36
N THR A 27 -10.30 2.55 -20.96
CA THR A 27 -10.19 2.88 -19.51
C THR A 27 -11.48 2.47 -18.79
N THR A 28 -11.38 1.58 -17.81
CA THR A 28 -12.55 1.15 -17.03
C THR A 28 -13.10 2.27 -16.14
N GLU A 29 -14.37 2.18 -15.74
CA GLU A 29 -14.99 3.15 -14.80
C GLU A 29 -14.20 3.23 -13.48
N LEU A 30 -13.65 2.10 -13.01
CA LEU A 30 -12.80 2.04 -11.83
C LEU A 30 -11.49 2.79 -12.00
N GLU A 31 -10.76 2.54 -13.09
CA GLU A 31 -9.50 3.23 -13.37
C GLU A 31 -9.72 4.74 -13.50
N LEU A 32 -10.80 5.16 -14.17
CA LEU A 32 -11.15 6.56 -14.26
C LEU A 32 -11.43 7.17 -12.88
N ALA A 33 -12.27 6.53 -12.06
CA ALA A 33 -12.61 7.03 -10.73
C ALA A 33 -11.38 7.14 -9.82
N VAL A 34 -10.49 6.13 -9.88
CA VAL A 34 -9.21 6.12 -9.15
C VAL A 34 -8.28 7.22 -9.66
N ASN A 35 -8.18 7.43 -10.97
CA ASN A 35 -7.33 8.47 -11.54
C ASN A 35 -7.81 9.88 -11.12
N VAL A 36 -9.13 10.13 -11.18
CA VAL A 36 -9.75 11.36 -10.68
C VAL A 36 -9.46 11.55 -9.18
N LEU A 37 -9.60 10.48 -8.39
CA LEU A 37 -9.30 10.48 -6.95
C LEU A 37 -7.83 10.84 -6.68
N GLY A 38 -6.89 10.27 -7.44
CA GLY A 38 -5.46 10.56 -7.33
C GLY A 38 -5.12 12.01 -7.65
N ILE A 39 -5.71 12.58 -8.70
CA ILE A 39 -5.55 14.01 -9.06
C ILE A 39 -6.10 14.90 -7.95
N ALA A 40 -7.32 14.62 -7.48
CA ALA A 40 -7.94 15.40 -6.40
C ALA A 40 -7.13 15.33 -5.11
N LEU A 41 -6.60 14.14 -4.77
CA LEU A 41 -5.76 13.94 -3.60
C LEU A 41 -4.46 14.75 -3.68
N LYS A 42 -3.78 14.74 -4.83
CA LYS A 42 -2.57 15.53 -5.06
C LYS A 42 -2.85 17.03 -4.91
N ALA A 43 -3.92 17.52 -5.55
CA ALA A 43 -4.33 18.92 -5.47
C ALA A 43 -4.76 19.37 -4.05
N ALA A 44 -5.28 18.44 -3.25
CA ALA A 44 -5.59 18.68 -1.84
C ALA A 44 -4.32 18.77 -0.97
N ALA A 45 -3.36 17.87 -1.19
CA ALA A 45 -2.10 17.83 -0.44
C ALA A 45 -1.22 19.06 -0.68
N GLU A 46 -1.21 19.64 -1.89
CA GLU A 46 -0.40 20.82 -2.22
C GLU A 46 -0.91 22.13 -1.58
N ALA A 47 -2.20 22.20 -1.25
CA ALA A 47 -2.84 23.43 -0.78
C ALA A 47 -3.21 23.43 0.72
N ASP A 48 -3.04 22.29 1.41
CA ASP A 48 -3.29 22.06 2.84
C ASP A 48 -4.63 22.64 3.38
N GLY A 49 -5.68 22.54 2.56
CA GLY A 49 -7.00 23.11 2.85
C GLY A 49 -8.06 22.03 3.06
N ARG A 50 -8.71 22.01 4.24
CA ARG A 50 -9.79 21.05 4.59
C ARG A 50 -10.90 20.97 3.55
N GLY A 51 -11.22 22.10 2.88
CA GLY A 51 -12.24 22.16 1.83
C GLY A 51 -11.93 21.31 0.58
N LYS A 52 -10.65 21.08 0.25
CA LYS A 52 -10.27 20.25 -0.90
C LYS A 52 -10.37 18.75 -0.59
N TYR A 53 -10.14 18.36 0.66
CA TYR A 53 -10.37 16.98 1.10
C TYR A 53 -11.85 16.59 1.11
N ALA A 54 -12.77 17.56 1.13
CA ALA A 54 -14.20 17.28 0.96
C ALA A 54 -14.51 16.70 -0.44
N LEU A 55 -13.86 17.21 -1.50
CA LEU A 55 -14.00 16.64 -2.84
C LEU A 55 -13.44 15.22 -2.91
N VAL A 56 -12.27 14.99 -2.30
CA VAL A 56 -11.67 13.65 -2.17
C VAL A 56 -12.65 12.70 -1.47
N ALA A 57 -13.31 13.16 -0.39
CA ALA A 57 -14.29 12.36 0.35
C ALA A 57 -15.49 11.98 -0.50
N VAL A 58 -16.02 12.91 -1.32
CA VAL A 58 -17.16 12.65 -2.22
C VAL A 58 -16.79 11.61 -3.28
N ILE A 59 -15.61 11.75 -3.92
CA ILE A 59 -15.15 10.79 -4.94
C ILE A 59 -14.90 9.42 -4.30
N PHE A 60 -14.28 9.38 -3.12
CA PHE A 60 -14.01 8.15 -2.39
C PHE A 60 -15.31 7.43 -1.99
N ALA A 61 -16.32 8.17 -1.52
CA ALA A 61 -17.64 7.62 -1.19
C ALA A 61 -18.37 7.09 -2.45
N HIS A 62 -18.22 7.77 -3.58
CA HIS A 62 -18.75 7.28 -4.86
C HIS A 62 -18.08 5.95 -5.27
N LEU A 63 -16.75 5.88 -5.21
CA LEU A 63 -16.00 4.65 -5.48
C LEU A 63 -16.47 3.50 -4.58
N HIS A 64 -16.63 3.74 -3.29
CA HIS A 64 -17.12 2.73 -2.35
C HIS A 64 -18.55 2.26 -2.65
N SER A 65 -19.47 3.20 -2.87
CA SER A 65 -20.89 2.86 -3.03
C SER A 65 -21.24 2.28 -4.39
N ARG A 66 -20.48 2.59 -5.45
CA ARG A 66 -20.78 2.16 -6.82
C ARG A 66 -19.84 1.10 -7.37
N LEU A 67 -18.56 1.15 -7.02
CA LEU A 67 -17.52 0.39 -7.72
C LEU A 67 -16.92 -0.73 -6.86
N LEU A 68 -16.98 -0.60 -5.54
CA LEU A 68 -16.72 -1.72 -4.63
C LEU A 68 -18.02 -2.55 -4.50
N SER A 69 -18.20 -3.51 -5.40
CA SER A 69 -19.39 -4.37 -5.49
C SER A 69 -19.67 -5.09 -4.16
N ASP A 70 -20.93 -5.13 -3.69
CA ASP A 70 -21.43 -5.92 -2.54
C ASP A 70 -20.48 -6.06 -1.32
N ASN A 71 -19.83 -4.97 -0.91
CA ASN A 71 -18.86 -4.93 0.21
C ASN A 71 -17.58 -5.74 -0.02
N ASN A 72 -17.04 -5.70 -1.25
CA ASN A 72 -15.73 -6.24 -1.55
C ASN A 72 -14.63 -5.21 -1.30
N ASP A 73 -13.53 -5.68 -0.71
CA ASP A 73 -12.31 -4.92 -0.56
C ASP A 73 -11.66 -4.59 -1.93
N ILE A 74 -10.88 -3.49 -1.96
CA ILE A 74 -10.20 -3.00 -3.17
C ILE A 74 -9.32 -4.07 -3.83
N HIS A 75 -8.72 -5.00 -3.08
CA HIS A 75 -7.91 -6.09 -3.62
C HIS A 75 -8.75 -7.09 -4.43
N ALA A 76 -9.99 -7.34 -4.01
CA ALA A 76 -10.89 -8.24 -4.71
C ALA A 76 -11.33 -7.63 -6.05
N VAL A 77 -11.64 -6.33 -6.06
CA VAL A 77 -12.07 -5.61 -7.27
C VAL A 77 -10.91 -5.42 -8.25
N ALA A 78 -9.72 -5.10 -7.75
CA ALA A 78 -8.54 -4.87 -8.57
C ALA A 78 -7.89 -6.16 -9.12
N ARG A 79 -8.41 -7.35 -8.76
CA ARG A 79 -7.78 -8.66 -9.07
C ARG A 79 -7.54 -8.89 -10.56
N ASN A 80 -8.50 -8.52 -11.41
CA ASN A 80 -8.49 -8.83 -12.84
C ASN A 80 -7.72 -7.79 -13.69
N PHE A 81 -7.19 -6.74 -13.06
CA PHE A 81 -6.38 -5.74 -13.74
C PHE A 81 -4.94 -6.21 -13.93
N SER A 82 -4.23 -5.55 -14.85
CA SER A 82 -2.78 -5.73 -15.02
C SER A 82 -2.04 -5.46 -13.70
N SER A 83 -0.82 -5.97 -13.55
CA SER A 83 -0.04 -5.76 -12.32
C SER A 83 0.16 -4.26 -12.01
N GLU A 84 0.41 -3.46 -13.04
CA GLU A 84 0.61 -2.02 -12.95
C GLU A 84 -0.68 -1.27 -12.56
N SER A 85 -1.79 -1.51 -13.29
CA SER A 85 -3.09 -0.91 -12.97
C SER A 85 -3.54 -1.31 -11.56
N ARG A 86 -3.42 -2.59 -11.19
CA ARG A 86 -3.76 -3.09 -9.86
C ARG A 86 -2.95 -2.39 -8.77
N ALA A 87 -1.64 -2.25 -8.94
CA ALA A 87 -0.78 -1.54 -8.00
C ALA A 87 -1.18 -0.06 -7.86
N SER A 88 -1.46 0.62 -8.98
CA SER A 88 -1.90 2.02 -8.99
C SER A 88 -3.24 2.23 -8.28
N ILE A 89 -4.21 1.35 -8.53
CA ILE A 89 -5.54 1.36 -7.92
C ILE A 89 -5.44 1.21 -6.40
N ILE A 90 -4.77 0.14 -5.94
CA ILE A 90 -4.58 -0.14 -4.51
C ILE A 90 -3.86 1.01 -3.82
N ARG A 91 -2.79 1.52 -4.43
CA ARG A 91 -1.99 2.63 -3.88
C ARG A 91 -2.83 3.88 -3.68
N THR A 92 -3.53 4.31 -4.73
CA THR A 92 -4.33 5.53 -4.71
C THR A 92 -5.47 5.42 -3.70
N TYR A 93 -6.12 4.25 -3.64
CA TYR A 93 -7.16 3.97 -2.66
C TYR A 93 -6.66 4.13 -1.22
N TYR A 94 -5.55 3.49 -0.85
CA TYR A 94 -5.06 3.57 0.54
C TYR A 94 -4.45 4.93 0.90
N LEU A 95 -3.86 5.63 -0.07
CA LEU A 95 -3.42 7.02 0.12
C LEU A 95 -4.62 7.93 0.42
N ALA A 96 -5.70 7.81 -0.35
CA ALA A 96 -6.92 8.57 -0.13
C ALA A 96 -7.58 8.21 1.21
N HIS A 97 -7.73 6.91 1.51
CA HIS A 97 -8.27 6.42 2.79
C HIS A 97 -7.52 7.01 3.98
N THR A 98 -6.18 6.93 3.97
CA THR A 98 -5.33 7.44 5.05
C THR A 98 -5.37 8.95 5.17
N ALA A 99 -5.49 9.68 4.06
CA ALA A 99 -5.65 11.12 4.07
C ALA A 99 -7.00 11.54 4.66
N LEU A 100 -8.10 10.91 4.21
CA LEU A 100 -9.45 11.19 4.72
C LEU A 100 -9.58 10.85 6.21
N LYS A 101 -8.99 9.73 6.66
CA LYS A 101 -8.94 9.35 8.08
C LYS A 101 -8.20 10.38 8.93
N ARG A 102 -7.11 10.98 8.42
CA ARG A 102 -6.36 12.05 9.13
C ARG A 102 -7.13 13.37 9.24
N HIS A 103 -8.07 13.64 8.35
CA HIS A 103 -8.86 14.87 8.33
C HIS A 103 -10.29 14.71 8.87
N ASP A 104 -10.62 13.54 9.45
CA ASP A 104 -11.95 13.17 9.94
C ASP A 104 -13.05 13.32 8.87
N LEU A 105 -12.73 12.95 7.63
CA LEU A 105 -13.62 13.01 6.46
C LEU A 105 -13.86 11.65 5.82
N LEU A 106 -13.43 10.56 6.47
CA LEU A 106 -13.69 9.22 5.98
C LEU A 106 -15.20 8.96 6.02
N PRO A 107 -15.84 8.59 4.90
CA PRO A 107 -17.26 8.30 4.91
C PRO A 107 -17.56 7.13 5.84
N PRO A 108 -18.72 7.12 6.52
CA PRO A 108 -19.14 5.98 7.32
C PRO A 108 -19.37 4.79 6.39
N ALA A 109 -18.40 3.87 6.37
CA ALA A 109 -18.51 2.60 5.68
C ALA A 109 -18.90 1.51 6.69
N PRO A 110 -19.63 0.46 6.27
CA PRO A 110 -19.74 -0.74 7.09
C PRO A 110 -18.34 -1.23 7.45
N ILE A 111 -18.15 -1.69 8.69
CA ILE A 111 -16.91 -2.39 9.05
C ILE A 111 -16.93 -3.72 8.30
N GLU A 112 -16.25 -3.78 7.16
CA GLU A 112 -16.22 -4.96 6.31
C GLU A 112 -15.34 -6.03 6.97
N SER A 113 -15.96 -7.12 7.42
CA SER A 113 -15.22 -8.26 7.92
C SER A 113 -14.87 -9.20 6.77
N SER A 114 -13.58 -9.42 6.54
CA SER A 114 -13.13 -10.46 5.60
C SER A 114 -13.81 -11.80 5.90
N ALA A 115 -14.43 -12.41 4.88
CA ALA A 115 -15.15 -13.66 5.01
C ALA A 115 -14.26 -14.81 5.53
N LEU A 116 -12.98 -14.83 5.14
CA LEU A 116 -12.00 -15.80 5.61
C LEU A 116 -11.77 -15.67 7.13
N PHE A 117 -11.53 -14.45 7.60
CA PHE A 117 -11.31 -14.17 9.00
C PHE A 117 -12.59 -14.35 9.85
N ALA A 118 -13.76 -14.09 9.28
CA ALA A 118 -15.05 -14.41 9.91
C ALA A 118 -15.26 -15.93 10.02
N ALA A 119 -14.84 -16.71 9.02
CA ALA A 119 -14.85 -18.18 9.09
C ALA A 119 -13.90 -18.70 10.17
N ALA A 120 -12.70 -18.13 10.28
CA ALA A 120 -11.76 -18.47 11.34
C ALA A 120 -12.33 -18.18 12.74
N LYS A 121 -12.88 -16.98 12.94
CA LYS A 121 -13.50 -16.58 14.22
C LYS A 121 -14.69 -17.46 14.61
N SER A 122 -15.44 -17.98 13.64
CA SER A 122 -16.58 -18.88 13.87
C SER A 122 -16.20 -20.37 13.95
N GLY A 123 -14.90 -20.71 13.92
CA GLY A 123 -14.41 -22.09 13.99
C GLY A 123 -14.68 -22.91 12.72
N ARG A 124 -15.05 -22.27 11.61
CA ARG A 124 -15.29 -22.92 10.31
C ARG A 124 -14.02 -23.09 9.48
N ALA A 125 -12.94 -22.41 9.86
CA ALA A 125 -11.62 -22.51 9.24
C ALA A 125 -10.53 -22.36 10.31
N ASN A 126 -9.36 -22.96 10.06
CA ASN A 126 -8.15 -22.72 10.85
C ASN A 126 -7.13 -22.03 9.94
N LEU A 127 -6.59 -20.90 10.40
CA LEU A 127 -5.59 -20.14 9.65
C LEU A 127 -4.21 -20.43 10.20
N LEU A 128 -3.26 -20.75 9.31
CA LEU A 128 -1.86 -20.92 9.67
C LEU A 128 -1.03 -19.88 8.91
N ALA A 129 -0.23 -19.10 9.64
CA ALA A 129 0.76 -18.25 8.99
C ALA A 129 2.02 -19.07 8.70
N VAL A 130 2.49 -19.02 7.45
CA VAL A 130 3.71 -19.68 7.03
C VAL A 130 4.66 -18.64 6.46
N PHE A 131 5.83 -18.51 7.08
CA PHE A 131 6.91 -17.66 6.61
C PHE A 131 7.92 -18.53 5.87
N GLY A 132 8.26 -18.15 4.64
CA GLY A 132 9.19 -18.91 3.81
C GLY A 132 10.64 -18.71 4.22
N GLY A 133 11.52 -19.55 3.69
CA GLY A 133 12.97 -19.37 3.84
C GLY A 133 13.63 -18.76 2.59
N GLN A 134 14.95 -18.92 2.52
CA GLN A 134 15.73 -18.66 1.32
C GLN A 134 15.40 -19.71 0.25
N GLY A 135 14.62 -19.32 -0.77
CA GLY A 135 14.62 -20.01 -2.06
C GLY A 135 15.71 -19.42 -2.95
N ASN A 136 16.15 -20.14 -3.98
CA ASN A 136 17.00 -19.58 -5.06
C ASN A 136 16.19 -18.64 -5.96
N VAL A 137 15.47 -17.69 -5.38
CA VAL A 137 14.58 -16.77 -6.10
C VAL A 137 14.91 -15.36 -5.66
N GLU A 138 15.17 -14.52 -6.65
CA GLU A 138 15.72 -13.17 -6.53
C GLU A 138 14.61 -12.11 -6.36
N GLU A 139 13.37 -12.54 -6.58
CA GLU A 139 12.17 -11.70 -6.62
C GLU A 139 11.82 -11.09 -5.25
N TYR A 140 12.47 -11.51 -4.15
CA TYR A 140 12.18 -11.00 -2.80
C TYR A 140 12.44 -9.48 -2.67
N PHE A 141 13.44 -8.94 -3.39
CA PHE A 141 13.73 -7.51 -3.32
C PHE A 141 12.79 -6.71 -4.23
N ASP A 142 12.42 -7.28 -5.38
CA ASP A 142 11.38 -6.70 -6.23
C ASP A 142 10.02 -6.70 -5.53
N GLU A 143 9.71 -7.74 -4.76
CA GLU A 143 8.56 -7.77 -3.87
C GLU A 143 8.63 -6.63 -2.85
N LEU A 144 9.77 -6.41 -2.19
CA LEU A 144 9.94 -5.28 -1.27
C LEU A 144 9.70 -3.92 -1.95
N VAL A 145 10.17 -3.76 -3.20
CA VAL A 145 9.94 -2.56 -4.01
C VAL A 145 8.44 -2.38 -4.30
N VAL A 146 7.73 -3.45 -4.66
CA VAL A 146 6.28 -3.43 -4.88
C VAL A 146 5.57 -3.04 -3.58
N LEU A 147 5.92 -3.65 -2.44
CA LEU A 147 5.31 -3.32 -1.15
C LEU A 147 5.54 -1.86 -0.75
N PHE A 148 6.75 -1.37 -0.93
CA PHE A 148 7.14 0.01 -0.63
C PHE A 148 6.35 1.04 -1.44
N ASN A 149 6.10 0.76 -2.72
CA ASN A 149 5.41 1.67 -3.63
C ASN A 149 3.89 1.54 -3.53
N THR A 150 3.35 0.32 -3.60
CA THR A 150 1.91 0.06 -3.62
C THR A 150 1.25 0.39 -2.28
N TYR A 151 1.89 0.05 -1.17
CA TYR A 151 1.33 0.26 0.17
C TYR A 151 1.98 1.43 0.89
N GLU A 152 2.48 2.42 0.15
CA GLU A 152 3.17 3.60 0.67
C GLU A 152 2.50 4.21 1.91
N ALA A 153 1.16 4.34 1.89
CA ALA A 153 0.38 4.90 2.99
C ALA A 153 0.56 4.16 4.34
N HIS A 154 0.79 2.85 4.29
CA HIS A 154 0.91 1.98 5.45
C HIS A 154 2.36 1.55 5.71
N ALA A 155 3.06 1.09 4.67
CA ALA A 155 4.30 0.35 4.77
C ALA A 155 5.56 1.22 4.72
N ARG A 156 5.52 2.43 4.11
CA ARG A 156 6.73 3.25 3.87
C ARG A 156 7.52 3.48 5.16
N ASN A 157 6.87 3.91 6.24
CA ASN A 157 7.54 4.17 7.51
C ASN A 157 8.11 2.87 8.12
N PHE A 158 7.34 1.78 8.11
CA PHE A 158 7.79 0.48 8.65
C PHE A 158 9.06 -0.02 7.93
N ILE A 159 9.04 0.00 6.59
CA ILE A 159 10.19 -0.38 5.77
C ILE A 159 11.38 0.56 6.04
N THR A 160 11.14 1.87 6.17
CA THR A 160 12.19 2.84 6.49
C THR A 160 12.86 2.53 7.84
N GLN A 161 12.09 2.26 8.89
CA GLN A 161 12.66 1.90 10.19
C GLN A 161 13.44 0.58 10.13
N GLY A 162 12.91 -0.42 9.44
CA GLY A 162 13.60 -1.69 9.21
C GLY A 162 14.92 -1.50 8.45
N ALA A 163 14.89 -0.73 7.38
CA ALA A 163 16.07 -0.39 6.58
C ALA A 163 17.14 0.34 7.40
N LEU A 164 16.76 1.33 8.21
CA LEU A 164 17.69 2.05 9.10
C LEU A 164 18.30 1.13 10.16
N THR A 165 17.50 0.18 10.68
CA THR A 165 17.98 -0.82 11.65
C THR A 165 19.00 -1.76 11.00
N LEU A 166 18.72 -2.28 9.81
CA LEU A 166 19.67 -3.10 9.05
C LEU A 166 20.96 -2.35 8.71
N ALA A 167 20.83 -1.09 8.28
CA ALA A 167 21.96 -0.21 8.01
C ALA A 167 22.82 0.00 9.25
N HIS A 168 22.21 0.21 10.42
CA HIS A 168 22.93 0.39 11.69
C HIS A 168 23.74 -0.86 12.07
N HIS A 169 23.10 -2.04 12.06
CA HIS A 169 23.77 -3.28 12.45
C HIS A 169 24.85 -3.72 11.46
N SER A 170 24.58 -3.61 10.15
CA SER A 170 25.58 -3.91 9.11
C SER A 170 26.78 -2.96 9.13
N SER A 171 26.63 -1.74 9.67
CA SER A 171 27.74 -0.79 9.82
C SER A 171 28.60 -1.03 11.07
N SER A 172 28.28 -2.01 11.90
CA SER A 172 29.10 -2.33 13.09
C SER A 172 30.48 -2.86 12.68
N SER A 173 31.50 -2.63 13.51
CA SER A 173 32.87 -3.07 13.22
C SER A 173 32.97 -4.60 13.05
N GLU A 174 32.18 -5.35 13.82
CA GLU A 174 32.10 -6.81 13.70
C GLU A 174 31.48 -7.23 12.37
N ALA A 175 30.36 -6.61 11.97
CA ALA A 175 29.74 -6.90 10.68
C ALA A 175 30.67 -6.52 9.53
N GLN A 176 31.31 -5.35 9.57
CA GLN A 176 32.25 -4.90 8.54
C GLN A 176 33.52 -5.76 8.43
N ALA A 177 33.95 -6.37 9.54
CA ALA A 177 35.09 -7.29 9.53
C ALA A 177 34.76 -8.63 8.83
N ASN A 178 33.50 -9.07 8.89
CA ASN A 178 33.04 -10.32 8.29
C ASN A 178 32.40 -10.13 6.90
N TYR A 179 31.84 -8.94 6.65
CA TYR A 179 31.08 -8.60 5.45
C TYR A 179 31.45 -7.19 5.00
N SER A 180 31.88 -7.04 3.74
CA SER A 180 32.42 -5.78 3.24
C SER A 180 31.37 -4.69 2.92
N SER A 181 30.07 -4.95 3.10
CA SER A 181 29.00 -4.10 2.59
C SER A 181 27.98 -3.71 3.66
N LYS A 182 27.66 -2.41 3.68
CA LYS A 182 26.50 -1.88 4.42
C LYS A 182 25.22 -2.27 3.70
N ILE A 183 24.19 -2.62 4.46
CA ILE A 183 22.84 -2.86 3.93
C ILE A 183 22.12 -1.52 3.76
N ASP A 184 22.15 -0.93 2.56
CA ASP A 184 21.55 0.37 2.25
C ASP A 184 20.24 0.25 1.46
N VAL A 185 19.23 -0.37 2.10
CA VAL A 185 17.91 -0.60 1.46
C VAL A 185 17.27 0.70 0.97
N LEU A 186 17.44 1.81 1.69
CA LEU A 186 16.84 3.09 1.29
C LEU A 186 17.48 3.63 0.00
N GLY A 187 18.81 3.56 -0.11
CA GLY A 187 19.50 3.90 -1.35
C GLY A 187 19.01 3.04 -2.52
N TRP A 188 18.90 1.72 -2.30
CA TRP A 188 18.47 0.74 -3.29
C TRP A 188 17.01 0.89 -3.74
N LEU A 189 16.12 1.29 -2.83
CA LEU A 189 14.72 1.62 -3.13
C LEU A 189 14.60 2.93 -3.91
N ALA A 190 15.40 3.95 -3.55
CA ALA A 190 15.37 5.26 -4.20
C ALA A 190 15.99 5.26 -5.60
N ASN A 191 17.06 4.47 -5.79
CA ASN A 191 17.78 4.38 -7.06
C ASN A 191 18.05 2.92 -7.43
N ALA A 192 17.33 2.42 -8.43
CA ALA A 192 17.51 1.06 -8.94
C ALA A 192 18.94 0.78 -9.44
N GLY A 193 19.64 1.79 -9.97
CA GLY A 193 21.04 1.66 -10.40
C GLY A 193 22.06 1.53 -9.27
N SER A 194 21.66 1.78 -8.02
CA SER A 194 22.51 1.58 -6.83
C SER A 194 22.34 0.21 -6.19
N ARG A 195 21.40 -0.61 -6.68
CA ARG A 195 21.13 -1.95 -6.15
C ARG A 195 22.34 -2.84 -6.37
N PRO A 196 22.72 -3.69 -5.39
CA PRO A 196 23.74 -4.70 -5.60
C PRO A 196 23.34 -5.62 -6.75
N SER A 197 24.33 -6.27 -7.39
CA SER A 197 24.01 -7.29 -8.38
C SER A 197 23.21 -8.42 -7.73
N THR A 198 22.42 -9.09 -8.56
CA THR A 198 21.66 -10.28 -8.17
C THR A 198 22.48 -11.30 -7.37
N GLU A 199 23.70 -11.61 -7.83
CA GLU A 199 24.61 -12.54 -7.14
C GLU A 199 24.95 -12.08 -5.71
N HIS A 200 25.17 -10.78 -5.51
CA HIS A 200 25.39 -10.25 -4.17
C HIS A 200 24.12 -10.31 -3.32
N LEU A 201 22.96 -9.99 -3.89
CA LEU A 201 21.68 -10.09 -3.20
C LEU A 201 21.37 -11.52 -2.74
N LEU A 202 21.87 -12.56 -3.40
CA LEU A 202 21.69 -13.94 -2.94
C LEU A 202 22.54 -14.29 -1.71
N ALA A 203 23.62 -13.55 -1.44
CA ALA A 203 24.50 -13.83 -0.31
C ALA A 203 23.72 -13.78 1.01
N THR A 204 23.87 -14.81 1.85
CA THR A 204 23.06 -15.05 3.05
C THR A 204 22.99 -13.86 4.00
N HIS A 205 24.09 -13.10 4.12
CA HIS A 205 24.17 -11.91 4.97
C HIS A 205 23.33 -10.73 4.47
N LEU A 206 22.94 -10.72 3.19
CA LEU A 206 21.99 -9.77 2.60
C LEU A 206 20.60 -10.39 2.47
N SER A 207 20.48 -11.58 1.86
CA SER A 207 19.17 -12.18 1.58
C SER A 207 18.38 -12.49 2.84
N LEU A 208 19.00 -13.03 3.89
CA LEU A 208 18.28 -13.39 5.13
C LEU A 208 17.56 -12.19 5.77
N PRO A 209 18.25 -11.08 6.11
CA PRO A 209 17.57 -9.92 6.70
C PRO A 209 16.59 -9.24 5.75
N LEU A 210 16.84 -9.24 4.43
CA LEU A 210 15.95 -8.62 3.45
C LEU A 210 14.66 -9.42 3.26
N ILE A 211 14.74 -10.75 3.17
CA ILE A 211 13.57 -11.63 3.13
C ILE A 211 12.75 -11.46 4.40
N GLY A 212 13.39 -11.43 5.57
CA GLY A 212 12.72 -11.15 6.83
C GLY A 212 11.98 -9.79 6.82
N LEU A 213 12.61 -8.74 6.31
CA LEU A 213 11.97 -7.43 6.17
C LEU A 213 10.76 -7.48 5.22
N THR A 214 10.87 -8.16 4.07
CA THR A 214 9.77 -8.32 3.11
C THR A 214 8.59 -9.06 3.74
N GLN A 215 8.85 -10.18 4.43
CA GLN A 215 7.82 -10.99 5.09
C GLN A 215 7.13 -10.24 6.23
N LEU A 216 7.91 -9.56 7.08
CA LEU A 216 7.36 -8.72 8.14
C LEU A 216 6.53 -7.56 7.57
N THR A 217 6.92 -7.02 6.42
CA THR A 217 6.17 -5.97 5.72
C THR A 217 4.83 -6.49 5.22
N ASN A 218 4.78 -7.68 4.62
CA ASN A 218 3.51 -8.33 4.23
C ASN A 218 2.58 -8.55 5.43
N TYR A 219 3.12 -9.08 6.53
CA TYR A 219 2.34 -9.26 7.76
C TYR A 219 1.85 -7.91 8.31
N TYR A 220 2.72 -6.89 8.29
CA TYR A 220 2.41 -5.53 8.72
C TYR A 220 1.26 -4.91 7.92
N ILE A 221 1.34 -4.99 6.59
CA ILE A 221 0.29 -4.49 5.70
C ILE A 221 -1.04 -5.22 5.97
N THR A 222 -0.99 -6.54 6.17
CA THR A 222 -2.19 -7.36 6.42
C THR A 222 -2.97 -6.87 7.63
N PHE A 223 -2.34 -6.72 8.80
CA PHE A 223 -3.09 -6.24 9.97
C PHE A 223 -3.51 -4.76 9.83
N LYS A 224 -2.75 -3.93 9.09
CA LYS A 224 -3.15 -2.54 8.85
C LYS A 224 -4.42 -2.44 8.02
N ILE A 225 -4.53 -3.22 6.96
CA ILE A 225 -5.70 -3.26 6.08
C ILE A 225 -6.92 -3.79 6.83
N LEU A 226 -6.75 -4.81 7.66
CA LEU A 226 -7.82 -5.36 8.50
C LEU A 226 -8.21 -4.45 9.67
N GLU A 227 -7.56 -3.30 9.82
CA GLU A 227 -7.67 -2.39 10.97
C GLU A 227 -7.51 -3.12 12.31
N LYS A 228 -6.50 -4.00 12.37
CA LYS A 228 -6.12 -4.79 13.55
C LYS A 228 -4.75 -4.40 14.08
N THR A 229 -4.55 -4.70 15.35
CA THR A 229 -3.22 -4.78 15.95
C THR A 229 -2.53 -6.09 15.55
N PRO A 230 -1.19 -6.16 15.64
CA PRO A 230 -0.47 -7.42 15.43
C PRO A 230 -0.97 -8.55 16.33
N GLY A 231 -1.29 -8.23 17.59
CA GLY A 231 -1.81 -9.20 18.56
C GLY A 231 -3.18 -9.75 18.16
N GLU A 232 -4.09 -8.89 17.72
CA GLU A 232 -5.40 -9.32 17.22
C GLU A 232 -5.28 -10.22 15.99
N LEU A 233 -4.39 -9.90 15.04
CA LEU A 233 -4.17 -10.77 13.87
C LEU A 233 -3.60 -12.12 14.31
N ARG A 234 -2.62 -12.13 15.22
CA ARG A 234 -2.04 -13.37 15.79
C ARG A 234 -3.11 -14.22 16.47
N ASP A 235 -3.99 -13.62 17.27
CA ASP A 235 -5.05 -14.34 17.98
C ASP A 235 -6.07 -15.01 17.04
N MET A 236 -6.12 -14.58 15.77
CA MET A 236 -6.97 -15.20 14.74
C MET A 236 -6.29 -16.36 14.01
N LEU A 237 -4.99 -16.59 14.26
CA LEU A 237 -4.23 -17.70 13.71
C LEU A 237 -4.28 -18.90 14.67
N ALA A 238 -4.43 -20.09 14.11
CA ALA A 238 -4.33 -21.36 14.84
C ALA A 238 -2.86 -21.76 15.11
N GLY A 239 -1.91 -21.12 14.44
CA GLY A 239 -0.47 -21.29 14.66
C GLY A 239 0.38 -20.55 13.63
N GLU A 240 1.70 -20.66 13.79
CA GLU A 240 2.71 -20.15 12.87
C GLU A 240 3.79 -21.21 12.56
N LEU A 241 4.35 -21.16 11.35
CA LEU A 241 5.54 -21.90 10.91
C LEU A 241 6.50 -20.93 10.20
N GLY A 242 7.81 -21.12 10.36
CA GLY A 242 8.86 -20.31 9.74
C GLY A 242 10.20 -21.02 9.73
#